data_AF-T1CL65-F1
#
_entry.id   AF-T1CL65-F1
#
_cell.length_a   1.000
_cell.length_b   1.000
_cell.length_c   1.000
_cell.angle_alpha   90.00
_cell.angle_beta   90.00
_cell.angle_gamma   90.00
#
_symmetry.space_group_name_H-M   'P 1'
#
loop_
_entity.id
_entity.type
_entity.pdbx_description
1 polymer ?
#
loop_
_entity_poly.entity_id
_entity_poly.type
_entity_poly.pdbx_seq_one_letter_code
_entity_poly.pdbx_strand_id
1 'polypeptide(L)'
;MKPWMIYGANGYTGRLIAEAAAAAGLRPLLAGRNRETVGPLAQRMGLEKRIFPLLGQRSIATSLEGVGLLLNCAGPFSATAAPLLEACLADGTHYLDISGEIDSFAHCHAQHERAQEVGIVVLPGVGFDVVPSDCVALMLKHALPRADELILAIEGGGGMSPGTAKTSLEGARGGGRARVRGQLQRVPLAWKTRNFTRDGQTRLAVTIPWGDLHTAWVSTGIANIETYMVLPPRAIATLKRMRWLRPLLGFKPVTRYLLARIERGVPGPDAE
;
A
#
# COMPACT_ATOMS: atom_id res chain seq x y z
N MET A 1 8.65 -27.73 1.38
CA MET A 1 7.88 -26.54 0.97
C MET A 1 8.81 -25.62 0.20
N LYS A 2 8.35 -24.98 -0.89
CA LYS A 2 9.14 -23.95 -1.58
C LYS A 2 9.39 -22.76 -0.62
N PRO A 3 10.57 -22.11 -0.64
CA PRO A 3 10.83 -20.91 0.15
C PRO A 3 9.91 -19.76 -0.25
N TRP A 4 9.75 -18.78 0.64
CA TRP A 4 9.07 -17.52 0.34
C TRP A 4 10.06 -16.35 0.46
N MET A 5 9.77 -15.26 -0.23
CA MET A 5 10.68 -14.14 -0.41
C MET A 5 10.04 -12.83 0.05
N ILE A 6 10.81 -11.99 0.74
CA ILE A 6 10.44 -10.59 1.02
C ILE A 6 11.29 -9.70 0.13
N TYR A 7 10.65 -9.00 -0.81
CA TYR A 7 11.33 -8.00 -1.63
C TYR A 7 11.16 -6.61 -1.03
N GLY A 8 12.26 -5.92 -0.72
CA GLY A 8 12.23 -4.63 -0.02
C GLY A 8 12.38 -4.73 1.50
N ALA A 9 13.01 -5.80 2.01
CA ALA A 9 13.26 -5.99 3.44
C ALA A 9 14.12 -4.88 4.10
N ASN A 10 14.83 -4.09 3.30
CA ASN A 10 15.62 -2.95 3.77
C ASN A 10 14.79 -1.66 3.99
N GLY A 11 13.51 -1.65 3.61
CA GLY A 11 12.56 -0.59 3.98
C GLY A 11 12.04 -0.75 5.41
N TYR A 12 11.40 0.29 5.95
CA TYR A 12 10.89 0.27 7.33
C TYR A 12 9.94 -0.91 7.60
N THR A 13 8.81 -0.99 6.88
CA THR A 13 7.82 -2.05 7.07
C THR A 13 8.38 -3.43 6.68
N GLY A 14 9.13 -3.51 5.58
CA GLY A 14 9.76 -4.75 5.15
C GLY A 14 10.73 -5.31 6.20
N ARG A 15 11.47 -4.45 6.91
CA ARG A 15 12.35 -4.85 8.00
C ARG A 15 11.55 -5.40 9.18
N LEU A 16 10.50 -4.70 9.62
CA LEU A 16 9.64 -5.17 10.72
C LEU A 16 9.02 -6.54 10.40
N ILE A 17 8.56 -6.74 9.16
CA ILE A 17 8.02 -8.03 8.70
C ILE A 17 9.11 -9.11 8.72
N ALA A 18 10.32 -8.81 8.22
CA ALA A 18 11.41 -9.76 8.25
C ALA A 18 11.81 -10.14 9.70
N GLU A 19 11.84 -9.17 10.61
CA GLU A 19 12.19 -9.37 12.02
C GLU A 19 11.13 -10.21 12.73
N ALA A 20 9.85 -9.88 12.55
CA ALA A 20 8.73 -10.66 13.06
C ALA A 20 8.73 -12.09 12.51
N ALA A 21 8.97 -12.26 11.21
CA ALA A 21 9.06 -13.58 10.58
C ALA A 21 10.21 -14.42 11.16
N ALA A 22 11.41 -13.84 11.29
CA ALA A 22 12.56 -14.52 11.85
C ALA A 22 12.33 -14.93 13.32
N ALA A 23 11.73 -14.04 14.12
CA ALA A 23 11.36 -14.29 15.51
C ALA A 23 10.30 -15.40 15.64
N ALA A 24 9.38 -15.50 14.67
CA ALA A 24 8.41 -16.59 14.57
C ALA A 24 8.99 -17.91 14.03
N GLY A 25 10.32 -18.00 13.83
CA GLY A 25 10.96 -19.21 13.31
C GLY A 25 10.85 -19.40 11.80
N LEU A 26 10.23 -18.46 11.08
CA LEU A 26 10.17 -18.48 9.62
C LEU A 26 11.54 -18.10 9.03
N ARG A 27 11.79 -18.55 7.79
CA ARG A 27 13.06 -18.34 7.08
C ARG A 27 12.83 -17.79 5.67
N PRO A 28 12.34 -16.54 5.52
CA PRO A 28 12.20 -15.93 4.21
C PRO A 28 13.56 -15.65 3.56
N LEU A 29 13.59 -15.71 2.22
CA LEU A 29 14.65 -15.11 1.42
C LEU A 29 14.50 -13.59 1.44
N LEU A 30 15.56 -12.86 1.81
CA LEU A 30 15.54 -11.40 1.74
C LEU A 30 16.03 -10.92 0.38
N ALA A 31 15.19 -10.15 -0.30
CA ALA A 31 15.50 -9.65 -1.63
C ALA A 31 15.37 -8.13 -1.76
N GLY A 32 16.07 -7.59 -2.74
CA GLY A 32 16.03 -6.17 -3.07
C GLY A 32 17.12 -5.76 -4.05
N ARG A 33 17.08 -4.50 -4.45
CA ARG A 33 18.01 -3.94 -5.46
C ARG A 33 19.41 -3.66 -4.92
N ASN A 34 19.51 -3.35 -3.63
CA ASN A 34 20.74 -2.82 -3.03
C ASN A 34 21.43 -3.90 -2.16
N ARG A 35 22.54 -4.44 -2.68
CA ARG A 35 23.41 -5.42 -2.00
C ARG A 35 23.93 -4.93 -0.65
N GLU A 36 24.28 -3.65 -0.54
CA GLU A 36 24.90 -3.06 0.65
C GLU A 36 23.92 -2.95 1.83
N THR A 37 22.62 -2.93 1.56
CA THR A 37 21.59 -2.84 2.62
C THR A 37 20.95 -4.19 2.95
N VAL A 38 20.60 -4.98 1.92
CA VAL A 38 19.98 -6.30 2.11
C VAL A 38 21.01 -7.31 2.63
N GLY A 39 22.26 -7.20 2.19
CA GLY A 39 23.34 -8.11 2.55
C GLY A 39 23.61 -8.21 4.05
N PRO A 40 23.90 -7.09 4.73
CA PRO A 40 24.09 -7.06 6.18
C PRO A 40 22.83 -7.42 6.96
N LEU A 41 21.64 -7.03 6.49
CA LEU A 41 20.38 -7.38 7.14
C LEU A 41 20.18 -8.90 7.18
N ALA A 42 20.32 -9.57 6.04
CA ALA A 42 20.19 -11.02 5.95
C ALA A 42 21.24 -11.74 6.82
N GLN A 43 22.49 -11.25 6.84
CA GLN A 43 23.55 -11.80 7.69
C GLN A 43 23.23 -11.68 9.18
N ARG A 44 22.76 -10.52 9.65
CA ARG A 44 22.37 -10.33 11.06
C ARG A 44 21.24 -11.27 11.49
N MET A 45 20.35 -11.60 10.56
CA MET A 45 19.17 -12.43 10.83
C MET A 45 19.41 -13.92 10.53
N GLY A 46 20.59 -14.29 10.02
CA GLY A 46 20.88 -15.66 9.58
C GLY A 46 19.98 -16.13 8.43
N LEU A 47 19.56 -15.21 7.55
CA LEU A 47 18.68 -15.49 6.42
C LEU A 47 19.45 -15.50 5.11
N GLU A 48 18.95 -16.27 4.14
CA GLU A 48 19.42 -16.24 2.77
C GLU A 48 18.97 -14.96 2.05
N LYS A 49 19.70 -14.56 1.00
CA LYS A 49 19.42 -13.33 0.25
C LYS A 49 19.52 -13.50 -1.25
N ARG A 50 18.74 -12.71 -1.99
CA ARG A 50 18.82 -12.63 -3.45
C ARG A 50 18.76 -11.17 -3.90
N ILE A 51 19.79 -10.71 -4.61
CA ILE A 51 19.90 -9.31 -5.04
C ILE A 51 19.59 -9.23 -6.53
N PHE A 52 18.56 -8.45 -6.90
CA PHE A 52 18.21 -8.23 -8.29
C PHE A 52 17.53 -6.87 -8.50
N PRO A 53 17.76 -6.20 -9.64
CA PRO A 53 17.04 -4.99 -10.03
C PRO A 53 15.63 -5.32 -10.56
N LEU A 54 14.75 -4.31 -10.61
CA LEU A 54 13.45 -4.42 -11.32
C LEU A 54 13.53 -3.99 -12.79
N LEU A 55 14.73 -3.63 -13.27
CA LEU A 55 14.96 -3.25 -14.65
C LEU A 55 15.34 -4.51 -15.43
N GLY A 56 14.40 -5.04 -16.21
CA GLY A 56 14.59 -6.17 -17.12
C GLY A 56 13.91 -7.46 -16.67
N GLN A 57 12.88 -7.88 -17.41
CA GLN A 57 11.97 -8.99 -17.07
C GLN A 57 12.69 -10.32 -16.82
N ARG A 58 13.71 -10.65 -17.62
CA ARG A 58 14.48 -11.89 -17.47
C ARG A 58 15.20 -11.97 -16.12
N SER A 59 15.67 -10.85 -15.59
CA SER A 59 16.38 -10.83 -14.30
C SER A 59 15.47 -11.15 -13.11
N ILE A 60 14.21 -10.75 -13.20
CA ILE A 60 13.21 -10.98 -12.15
C ILE A 60 12.75 -12.44 -12.20
N ALA A 61 12.45 -12.98 -13.38
CA ALA A 61 11.99 -14.36 -13.54
C ALA A 61 13.02 -15.37 -13.00
N THR A 62 14.29 -15.26 -13.40
CA THR A 62 15.36 -16.12 -12.84
C THR A 62 15.52 -15.92 -11.33
N SER A 63 15.22 -14.73 -10.83
CA SER A 63 15.27 -14.44 -9.40
C SER A 63 14.08 -14.97 -8.61
N LEU A 64 13.01 -15.43 -9.25
CA LEU A 64 11.90 -16.12 -8.58
C LEU A 64 11.98 -17.64 -8.69
N GLU A 65 12.95 -18.17 -9.44
CA GLU A 65 13.12 -19.61 -9.57
C GLU A 65 13.22 -20.31 -8.21
N GLY A 66 12.36 -21.31 -8.02
CA GLY A 66 12.22 -22.10 -6.80
C GLY A 66 11.45 -21.42 -5.67
N VAL A 67 11.02 -20.16 -5.82
CA VAL A 67 10.22 -19.43 -4.83
C VAL A 67 8.75 -19.88 -4.95
N GLY A 68 8.07 -20.04 -3.81
CA GLY A 68 6.64 -20.35 -3.78
C GLY A 68 5.76 -19.11 -3.61
N LEU A 69 6.29 -18.09 -2.91
CA LEU A 69 5.55 -16.89 -2.54
C LEU A 69 6.50 -15.69 -2.52
N LEU A 70 6.07 -14.59 -3.14
CA LEU A 70 6.71 -13.29 -3.09
C LEU A 70 5.84 -12.31 -2.30
N LEU A 71 6.42 -11.70 -1.26
CA LEU A 71 5.86 -10.56 -0.56
C LEU A 71 6.62 -9.28 -0.97
N ASN A 72 5.96 -8.41 -1.73
CA ASN A 72 6.48 -7.12 -2.13
C ASN A 72 6.25 -6.05 -1.04
N CYS A 73 7.34 -5.65 -0.40
CA CYS A 73 7.39 -4.55 0.58
C CYS A 73 8.13 -3.32 0.04
N ALA A 74 8.42 -3.26 -1.26
CA ALA A 74 9.21 -2.19 -1.86
C ALA A 74 8.31 -1.13 -2.52
N GLY A 75 8.15 0.03 -1.87
CA GLY A 75 7.52 1.20 -2.49
C GLY A 75 8.48 2.03 -3.36
N PRO A 76 7.97 2.92 -4.24
CA PRO A 76 6.54 3.14 -4.53
C PRO A 76 5.94 1.98 -5.38
N PHE A 77 4.70 1.58 -5.09
CA PHE A 77 4.10 0.38 -5.70
C PHE A 77 3.76 0.57 -7.18
N SER A 78 3.50 1.82 -7.59
CA SER A 78 3.45 2.23 -8.99
C SER A 78 4.66 1.78 -9.84
N ALA A 79 5.82 1.55 -9.22
CA ALA A 79 7.03 1.09 -9.92
C ALA A 79 7.40 -0.37 -9.65
N THR A 80 6.83 -1.01 -8.62
CA THR A 80 7.26 -2.34 -8.18
C THR A 80 6.20 -3.42 -8.35
N ALA A 81 4.91 -3.08 -8.20
CA ALA A 81 3.83 -4.07 -8.22
C ALA A 81 3.72 -4.77 -9.58
N ALA A 82 3.58 -4.00 -10.66
CA ALA A 82 3.43 -4.56 -12.01
C ALA A 82 4.60 -5.48 -12.45
N PRO A 83 5.87 -5.06 -12.42
CA PRO A 83 6.96 -5.93 -12.87
C PRO A 83 7.13 -7.19 -12.01
N LEU A 84 6.88 -7.12 -10.70
CA LEU A 84 6.96 -8.27 -9.81
C LEU A 84 5.78 -9.23 -10.03
N LEU A 85 4.57 -8.70 -10.18
CA LEU A 85 3.37 -9.50 -10.47
C LEU A 85 3.51 -10.23 -11.81
N GLU A 86 4.01 -9.57 -12.86
CA GLU A 86 4.24 -10.19 -14.16
C GLU A 86 5.26 -11.35 -14.07
N ALA A 87 6.30 -11.21 -13.24
CA ALA A 87 7.24 -12.30 -13.01
C ALA A 87 6.62 -13.46 -12.21
N CYS A 88 5.78 -13.15 -11.21
CA CYS A 88 5.03 -14.14 -10.46
C CYS A 88 4.08 -14.95 -11.35
N LEU A 89 3.34 -14.27 -12.25
CA LEU A 89 2.46 -14.91 -13.24
C LEU A 89 3.24 -15.80 -14.22
N ALA A 90 4.44 -15.40 -14.63
CA ALA A 90 5.26 -16.18 -15.54
C ALA A 90 5.88 -17.43 -14.90
N ASP A 91 6.27 -17.35 -13.62
CA ASP A 91 6.95 -18.43 -12.89
C ASP A 91 5.98 -19.38 -12.14
N GLY A 92 4.75 -18.94 -11.89
CA GLY A 92 3.81 -19.66 -11.02
C GLY A 92 4.08 -19.44 -9.53
N THR A 93 4.62 -18.27 -9.17
CA THR A 93 4.86 -17.84 -7.78
C THR A 93 3.66 -17.05 -7.27
N HIS A 94 3.18 -17.32 -6.04
CA HIS A 94 2.12 -16.51 -5.42
C HIS A 94 2.62 -15.07 -5.15
N TYR A 95 1.76 -14.07 -5.34
CA TYR A 95 2.10 -12.65 -5.15
C TYR A 95 1.29 -12.03 -4.01
N LEU A 96 1.98 -11.42 -3.06
CA LEU A 96 1.43 -10.58 -2.00
C LEU A 96 2.14 -9.23 -2.02
N ASP A 97 1.45 -8.17 -1.59
CA ASP A 97 2.08 -6.88 -1.30
C ASP A 97 1.44 -6.16 -0.12
N ILE A 98 2.04 -5.06 0.32
CA ILE A 98 1.52 -4.19 1.40
C ILE A 98 1.06 -2.83 0.85
N SER A 99 0.68 -2.76 -0.43
CA SER A 99 0.27 -1.53 -1.08
C SER A 99 -1.01 -0.97 -0.48
N GLY A 100 -1.13 0.36 -0.40
CA GLY A 100 -2.38 1.07 -0.14
C GLY A 100 -2.90 1.83 -1.37
N GLU A 101 -2.26 1.64 -2.53
CA GLU A 101 -2.49 2.45 -3.73
C GLU A 101 -3.62 1.87 -4.59
N ILE A 102 -4.66 2.66 -4.86
CA ILE A 102 -5.83 2.26 -5.68
C ILE A 102 -5.41 1.65 -7.03
N ASP A 103 -4.44 2.26 -7.71
CA ASP A 103 -4.01 1.82 -9.03
C ASP A 103 -3.28 0.47 -8.98
N SER A 104 -2.62 0.16 -7.85
CA SER A 104 -2.00 -1.14 -7.58
C SER A 104 -3.07 -2.23 -7.43
N PHE A 105 -4.14 -1.96 -6.66
CA PHE A 105 -5.27 -2.87 -6.52
C PHE A 105 -5.97 -3.13 -7.85
N ALA A 106 -6.27 -2.05 -8.60
CA ALA A 106 -6.92 -2.17 -9.90
C ALA A 106 -6.07 -2.97 -10.89
N HIS A 107 -4.75 -2.77 -10.88
CA HIS A 107 -3.83 -3.55 -11.72
C HIS A 107 -3.84 -5.04 -11.35
N CYS A 108 -3.73 -5.37 -10.05
CA CYS A 108 -3.78 -6.75 -9.58
C CYS A 108 -5.12 -7.42 -9.91
N HIS A 109 -6.24 -6.73 -9.68
CA HIS A 109 -7.57 -7.23 -9.98
C HIS A 109 -7.76 -7.51 -11.49
N ALA A 110 -7.20 -6.66 -12.35
CA ALA A 110 -7.23 -6.88 -13.79
C ALA A 110 -6.47 -8.13 -14.26
N GLN A 111 -5.62 -8.73 -13.42
CA GLN A 111 -4.92 -9.98 -13.72
C GLN A 111 -5.67 -11.23 -13.24
N HIS A 112 -6.92 -11.11 -12.78
CA HIS A 112 -7.67 -12.21 -12.18
C HIS A 112 -7.71 -13.47 -13.04
N GLU A 113 -8.11 -13.34 -14.31
CA GLU A 113 -8.24 -14.49 -15.23
C GLU A 113 -6.88 -15.17 -15.44
N ARG A 114 -5.82 -14.40 -15.71
CA ARG A 114 -4.45 -14.92 -15.85
C ARG A 114 -3.97 -15.63 -14.58
N ALA A 115 -4.26 -15.07 -13.40
CA ALA A 115 -3.89 -15.69 -12.13
C ALA A 115 -4.62 -17.03 -11.90
N GLN A 116 -5.90 -17.13 -12.30
CA GLN A 116 -6.66 -18.37 -12.26
C GLN A 116 -6.12 -19.42 -13.23
N GLU A 117 -5.78 -19.03 -14.47
CA GLU A 117 -5.20 -19.91 -15.49
C GLU A 117 -3.86 -20.51 -15.04
N VAL A 118 -2.99 -19.68 -14.43
CA VAL A 118 -1.70 -20.13 -13.91
C VAL A 118 -1.85 -20.90 -12.58
N GLY A 119 -2.95 -20.70 -11.85
CA GLY A 119 -3.21 -21.34 -10.56
C GLY A 119 -2.48 -20.70 -9.39
N ILE A 120 -2.23 -19.38 -9.44
CA ILE A 120 -1.59 -18.64 -8.34
C ILE A 120 -2.57 -17.73 -7.60
N VAL A 121 -2.12 -17.27 -6.43
CA VAL A 121 -2.85 -16.32 -5.59
C VAL A 121 -2.18 -14.97 -5.78
N VAL A 122 -2.99 -13.96 -6.05
CA VAL A 122 -2.59 -12.55 -6.12
C VAL A 122 -3.38 -11.82 -5.04
N LEU A 123 -2.72 -11.46 -3.94
CA LEU A 123 -3.33 -10.83 -2.77
C LEU A 123 -2.60 -9.50 -2.46
N PRO A 124 -3.01 -8.39 -3.07
CA PRO A 124 -2.47 -7.07 -2.74
C PRO A 124 -3.00 -6.58 -1.38
N GLY A 125 -2.28 -5.64 -0.75
CA GLY A 125 -2.75 -4.92 0.44
C GLY A 125 -2.81 -5.71 1.73
N VAL A 126 -1.90 -6.67 1.93
CA VAL A 126 -1.75 -7.50 3.15
C VAL A 126 -1.12 -6.70 4.29
N GLY A 127 -1.79 -5.61 4.66
CA GLY A 127 -1.46 -4.73 5.77
C GLY A 127 -2.68 -4.44 6.64
N PHE A 128 -2.54 -3.45 7.54
CA PHE A 128 -3.65 -2.97 8.36
C PHE A 128 -4.77 -2.35 7.52
N ASP A 129 -4.40 -1.52 6.57
CA ASP A 129 -5.23 -1.12 5.44
C ASP A 129 -4.64 -1.87 4.23
N VAL A 130 -5.36 -2.75 3.53
CA VAL A 130 -6.82 -2.73 3.29
C VAL A 130 -7.55 -4.01 3.72
N VAL A 131 -6.86 -5.10 4.07
CA VAL A 131 -7.51 -6.40 4.35
C VAL A 131 -8.53 -6.33 5.51
N PRO A 132 -8.16 -5.82 6.71
CA PRO A 132 -9.13 -5.63 7.80
C PRO A 132 -10.31 -4.72 7.44
N SER A 133 -10.07 -3.58 6.77
CA SER A 133 -11.14 -2.64 6.41
C SER A 133 -12.10 -3.23 5.39
N ASP A 134 -11.60 -4.00 4.42
CA ASP A 134 -12.41 -4.68 3.41
C ASP A 134 -13.27 -5.80 4.01
N CYS A 135 -12.71 -6.59 4.94
CA CYS A 135 -13.46 -7.57 5.72
C CYS A 135 -14.62 -6.92 6.50
N VAL A 136 -14.37 -5.78 7.16
CA VAL A 136 -15.41 -5.03 7.87
C VAL A 136 -16.47 -4.50 6.90
N ALA A 137 -16.07 -3.99 5.73
CA ALA A 137 -17.01 -3.55 4.70
C ALA A 137 -17.91 -4.69 4.22
N LEU A 138 -17.36 -5.88 4.01
CA LEU A 138 -18.12 -7.06 3.61
C LEU A 138 -19.09 -7.53 4.72
N MET A 139 -18.65 -7.54 5.98
CA MET A 139 -19.51 -7.83 7.13
C MET A 139 -20.69 -6.84 7.22
N LEU A 140 -20.43 -5.55 7.02
CA LEU A 140 -21.47 -4.52 6.98
C LEU A 140 -22.43 -4.73 5.81
N LYS A 141 -21.94 -5.09 4.63
CA LYS A 141 -22.80 -5.39 3.47
C LYS A 141 -23.70 -6.60 3.72
N HIS A 142 -23.20 -7.65 4.39
CA HIS A 142 -24.02 -8.78 4.79
C HIS A 142 -25.10 -8.38 5.79
N ALA A 143 -24.77 -7.55 6.78
CA ALA A 143 -25.74 -7.05 7.75
C ALA A 143 -26.75 -6.06 7.14
N LEU A 144 -26.34 -5.30 6.12
CA LEU A 144 -27.12 -4.28 5.44
C LEU A 144 -27.11 -4.50 3.91
N PRO A 145 -27.83 -5.53 3.39
CA PRO A 145 -27.75 -5.89 1.97
C PRO A 145 -28.17 -4.78 1.00
N ARG A 146 -29.00 -3.84 1.47
CA ARG A 146 -29.48 -2.69 0.69
C ARG A 146 -28.58 -1.46 0.77
N ALA A 147 -27.47 -1.50 1.51
CA ALA A 147 -26.54 -0.39 1.59
C ALA A 147 -26.02 0.01 0.20
N ASP A 148 -26.17 1.29 -0.13
CA ASP A 148 -25.74 1.95 -1.36
C ASP A 148 -24.64 3.01 -1.11
N GLU A 149 -24.37 3.32 0.16
CA GLU A 149 -23.29 4.17 0.65
C GLU A 149 -22.45 3.45 1.71
N LEU A 150 -21.13 3.56 1.60
CA LEU A 150 -20.15 3.07 2.58
C LEU A 150 -19.19 4.21 2.94
N ILE A 151 -19.05 4.44 4.24
CA ILE A 151 -18.13 5.43 4.78
C ILE A 151 -17.20 4.73 5.74
N LEU A 152 -15.92 4.70 5.38
CA LEU A 152 -14.85 4.14 6.20
C LEU A 152 -14.07 5.29 6.81
N ALA A 153 -13.84 5.23 8.13
CA ALA A 153 -13.00 6.18 8.83
C ALA A 153 -11.89 5.42 9.55
N ILE A 154 -10.65 5.77 9.20
CA ILE A 154 -9.45 5.11 9.69
C ILE A 154 -8.73 6.08 10.62
N GLU A 155 -8.45 5.59 11.83
CA GLU A 155 -7.64 6.27 12.82
C GLU A 155 -6.44 5.37 13.12
N GLY A 156 -5.28 5.73 12.57
CA GLY A 156 -4.02 5.07 12.87
C GLY A 156 -3.36 5.68 14.11
N GLY A 157 -2.70 4.83 14.91
CA GLY A 157 -1.71 5.28 15.89
C GLY A 157 -0.34 5.50 15.23
N GLY A 158 0.49 6.34 15.84
CA GLY A 158 1.87 6.57 15.41
C GLY A 158 2.05 7.61 14.29
N GLY A 159 3.28 8.08 14.15
CA GLY A 159 3.68 9.02 13.09
C GLY A 159 3.70 8.36 11.71
N MET A 160 3.64 9.18 10.65
CA MET A 160 3.70 8.70 9.27
C MET A 160 5.10 8.15 8.99
N SER A 161 5.25 6.91 8.50
CA SER A 161 6.57 6.39 8.11
C SER A 161 7.11 7.12 6.87
N PRO A 162 8.44 7.12 6.61
CA PRO A 162 9.01 7.71 5.40
C PRO A 162 8.39 7.17 4.10
N GLY A 163 8.07 5.87 4.06
CA GLY A 163 7.37 5.24 2.94
C GLY A 163 5.96 5.84 2.76
N THR A 164 5.18 5.90 3.84
CA THR A 164 3.82 6.46 3.83
C THR A 164 3.82 7.94 3.42
N ALA A 165 4.83 8.70 3.84
CA ALA A 165 5.00 10.10 3.46
C ALA A 165 5.25 10.27 1.95
N LYS A 166 6.10 9.41 1.36
CA LYS A 166 6.35 9.38 -0.09
C LYS A 166 5.10 9.01 -0.87
N THR A 167 4.42 7.93 -0.47
CA THR A 167 3.15 7.50 -1.08
C THR A 167 2.07 8.58 -0.97
N SER A 168 1.97 9.26 0.19
CA SER A 168 1.03 10.37 0.39
C SER A 168 1.32 11.56 -0.53
N LEU A 169 2.61 11.87 -0.76
CA LEU A 169 3.00 12.92 -1.69
C LEU A 169 2.67 12.55 -3.15
N GLU A 170 2.94 11.31 -3.55
CA GLU A 170 2.56 10.81 -4.89
C GLU A 170 1.05 10.83 -5.08
N GLY A 171 0.28 10.34 -4.10
CA GLY A 171 -1.19 10.41 -4.07
C GLY A 171 -1.72 11.84 -4.15
N ALA A 172 -1.08 12.79 -3.46
CA ALA A 172 -1.47 14.21 -3.52
C ALA A 172 -1.34 14.80 -4.94
N ARG A 173 -0.42 14.30 -5.78
CA ARG A 173 -0.34 14.69 -7.21
C ARG A 173 -1.55 14.17 -8.00
N GLY A 174 -2.01 12.97 -7.66
CA GLY A 174 -3.23 12.35 -8.18
C GLY A 174 -4.52 13.10 -7.81
N GLY A 175 -4.49 13.87 -6.72
CA GLY A 175 -5.65 14.58 -6.17
C GLY A 175 -6.48 13.68 -5.26
N GLY A 176 -7.68 14.12 -4.89
CA GLY A 176 -8.63 13.26 -4.18
C GLY A 176 -9.30 12.27 -5.12
N ARG A 177 -9.77 11.17 -4.57
CA ARG A 177 -10.63 10.20 -5.25
C ARG A 177 -11.79 9.84 -4.33
N ALA A 178 -12.94 9.53 -4.93
CA ALA A 178 -14.10 8.98 -4.26
C ALA A 178 -14.84 8.08 -5.25
N ARG A 179 -15.58 7.08 -4.76
CA ARG A 179 -16.44 6.29 -5.63
C ARG A 179 -17.85 6.85 -5.55
N VAL A 180 -18.40 7.26 -6.68
CA VAL A 180 -19.71 7.92 -6.76
C VAL A 180 -20.47 7.27 -7.91
N ARG A 181 -21.66 6.73 -7.62
CA ARG A 181 -22.51 6.01 -8.59
C ARG A 181 -21.78 4.87 -9.31
N GLY A 182 -20.98 4.10 -8.56
CA GLY A 182 -20.26 2.94 -9.09
C GLY A 182 -19.06 3.30 -9.97
N GLN A 183 -18.62 4.55 -9.98
CA GLN A 183 -17.46 5.01 -10.74
C GLN A 183 -16.44 5.65 -9.82
N LEU A 184 -15.16 5.35 -10.01
CA LEU A 184 -14.08 6.01 -9.31
C LEU A 184 -13.84 7.39 -9.94
N GLN A 185 -14.14 8.46 -9.21
CA GLN A 185 -14.09 9.82 -9.70
C GLN A 185 -12.97 10.62 -9.05
N ARG A 186 -12.39 11.55 -9.81
CA ARG A 186 -11.45 12.54 -9.27
C ARG A 186 -12.23 13.61 -8.52
N VAL A 187 -11.81 13.87 -7.29
CA VAL A 187 -12.35 14.93 -6.44
C VAL A 187 -11.21 15.81 -5.93
N PRO A 188 -11.48 16.99 -5.36
CA PRO A 188 -10.44 17.80 -4.75
C PRO A 188 -9.66 17.04 -3.67
N LEU A 189 -8.37 17.35 -3.50
CA LEU A 189 -7.62 16.88 -2.32
C LEU A 189 -8.32 17.41 -1.06
N ALA A 190 -8.45 16.54 -0.04
CA ALA A 190 -9.18 16.87 1.18
C ALA A 190 -10.61 17.38 0.90
N TRP A 191 -11.33 16.69 0.01
CA TRP A 191 -12.64 17.08 -0.51
C TRP A 191 -13.68 17.33 0.58
N LYS A 192 -13.87 16.36 1.48
CA LYS A 192 -14.82 16.46 2.60
C LYS A 192 -14.10 16.26 3.92
N THR A 193 -14.67 16.85 4.96
CA THR A 193 -14.29 16.62 6.35
C THR A 193 -15.52 16.19 7.12
N ARG A 194 -15.36 15.22 8.02
CA ARG A 194 -16.47 14.68 8.82
C ARG A 194 -15.99 14.40 10.24
N ASN A 195 -16.88 14.62 11.20
CA ASN A 195 -16.66 14.24 12.59
C ASN A 195 -17.17 12.82 12.82
N PHE A 196 -16.35 12.00 13.46
CA PHE A 196 -16.68 10.65 13.90
C PHE A 196 -16.59 10.58 15.41
N THR A 197 -17.47 9.82 16.07
CA THR A 197 -17.42 9.63 17.52
C THR A 197 -16.78 8.27 17.80
N ARG A 198 -15.72 8.27 18.61
CA ARG A 198 -15.05 7.06 19.11
C ARG A 198 -14.75 7.26 20.58
N ASP A 199 -15.13 6.29 21.42
CA ASP A 199 -14.89 6.31 22.87
C ASP A 199 -15.38 7.60 23.54
N GLY A 200 -16.55 8.10 23.13
CA GLY A 200 -17.15 9.34 23.62
C GLY A 200 -16.47 10.64 23.16
N GLN A 201 -15.42 10.54 22.35
CA GLN A 201 -14.68 11.70 21.85
C GLN A 201 -14.93 11.92 20.36
N THR A 202 -14.97 13.20 19.97
CA THR A 202 -15.09 13.57 18.56
C THR A 202 -13.73 13.52 17.87
N ARG A 203 -13.69 12.91 16.68
CA ARG A 203 -12.53 12.80 15.80
C ARG A 203 -12.82 13.51 14.49
N LEU A 204 -12.02 14.51 14.16
CA LEU A 204 -12.08 15.17 12.86
C LEU A 204 -11.30 14.33 11.84
N ALA A 205 -11.97 13.94 10.76
CA ALA A 205 -11.37 13.19 9.67
C ALA A 205 -11.58 13.88 8.33
N VAL A 206 -10.77 13.50 7.35
CA VAL A 206 -10.75 14.07 5.99
C VAL A 206 -10.69 12.97 4.95
N THR A 207 -11.35 13.16 3.80
CA THR A 207 -11.34 12.18 2.69
C THR A 207 -9.94 11.95 2.14
N ILE A 208 -9.61 10.69 1.91
CA ILE A 208 -8.32 10.20 1.40
C ILE A 208 -8.50 9.24 0.22
N PRO A 209 -7.61 9.27 -0.80
CA PRO A 209 -7.72 8.43 -1.98
C PRO A 209 -7.04 7.05 -1.77
N TRP A 210 -7.49 6.28 -0.78
CA TRP A 210 -6.91 4.97 -0.44
C TRP A 210 -7.56 3.79 -1.15
N GLY A 211 -6.89 2.64 -1.07
CA GLY A 211 -7.26 1.38 -1.74
C GLY A 211 -8.69 0.92 -1.48
N ASP A 212 -9.29 1.25 -0.33
CA ASP A 212 -10.64 0.83 0.03
C ASP A 212 -11.69 1.29 -0.99
N LEU A 213 -11.46 2.43 -1.65
CA LEU A 213 -12.36 2.93 -2.71
C LEU A 213 -12.50 1.96 -3.88
N HIS A 214 -11.52 1.08 -4.06
CA HIS A 214 -11.51 0.01 -5.05
C HIS A 214 -11.91 -1.32 -4.44
N THR A 215 -11.22 -1.77 -3.39
CA THR A 215 -11.44 -3.11 -2.82
C THR A 215 -12.86 -3.27 -2.30
N ALA A 216 -13.37 -2.28 -1.57
CA ALA A 216 -14.70 -2.38 -0.97
C ALA A 216 -15.78 -2.43 -2.05
N TRP A 217 -15.59 -1.78 -3.20
CA TRP A 217 -16.52 -1.93 -4.32
C TRP A 217 -16.48 -3.32 -4.94
N VAL A 218 -15.28 -3.90 -5.13
CA VAL A 218 -15.11 -5.26 -5.64
C VAL A 218 -15.80 -6.26 -4.69
N SER A 219 -15.60 -6.12 -3.38
CA SER A 219 -16.12 -7.06 -2.38
C SER A 219 -17.60 -6.88 -2.09
N THR A 220 -18.13 -5.65 -2.15
CA THR A 220 -19.50 -5.35 -1.68
C THR A 220 -20.48 -4.91 -2.76
N GLY A 221 -19.99 -4.45 -3.92
CA GLY A 221 -20.81 -3.82 -4.96
C GLY A 221 -21.40 -2.45 -4.58
N ILE A 222 -21.05 -1.86 -3.44
CA ILE A 222 -21.58 -0.57 -2.99
C ILE A 222 -21.14 0.56 -3.94
N ALA A 223 -22.11 1.35 -4.39
CA ALA A 223 -21.91 2.33 -5.46
C ALA A 223 -21.27 3.65 -4.99
N ASN A 224 -21.48 4.04 -3.73
CA ASN A 224 -20.95 5.29 -3.17
C ASN A 224 -20.01 4.96 -2.01
N ILE A 225 -18.72 5.24 -2.16
CA ILE A 225 -17.70 4.91 -1.15
C ILE A 225 -16.82 6.11 -0.89
N GLU A 226 -16.66 6.43 0.39
CA GLU A 226 -15.74 7.45 0.89
C GLU A 226 -14.87 6.89 2.00
N THR A 227 -13.55 7.06 1.86
CA THR A 227 -12.58 6.72 2.90
C THR A 227 -12.05 7.98 3.55
N TYR A 228 -12.01 8.00 4.88
CA TYR A 228 -11.57 9.11 5.71
C TYR A 228 -10.38 8.69 6.57
N MET A 229 -9.44 9.61 6.79
CA MET A 229 -8.39 9.47 7.79
C MET A 229 -8.53 10.54 8.86
N VAL A 230 -8.46 10.14 10.12
CA VAL A 230 -8.40 11.06 11.26
C VAL A 230 -7.06 11.81 11.22
N LEU A 231 -7.11 13.14 11.23
CA LEU A 231 -5.94 13.99 11.17
C LEU A 231 -6.10 15.21 12.06
N PRO A 232 -4.99 15.75 12.62
CA PRO A 232 -5.04 17.01 13.34
C PRO A 232 -5.59 18.15 12.46
N PRO A 233 -6.39 19.09 13.00
CA PRO A 233 -6.98 20.18 12.21
C PRO A 233 -5.96 20.99 11.40
N ARG A 234 -4.75 21.18 11.93
CA ARG A 234 -3.63 21.87 11.24
C ARG A 234 -3.15 21.11 9.99
N ALA A 235 -3.13 19.78 10.04
CA ALA A 235 -2.76 18.94 8.90
C ALA A 235 -3.84 19.02 7.81
N ILE A 236 -5.11 18.94 8.19
CA ILE A 236 -6.25 19.08 7.27
C ILE A 236 -6.24 20.46 6.59
N ALA A 237 -6.00 21.53 7.35
CA ALA A 237 -5.87 22.89 6.80
C ALA A 237 -4.73 22.98 5.78
N THR A 238 -3.58 22.36 6.07
CA THR A 238 -2.44 22.29 5.15
C THR A 238 -2.81 21.56 3.85
N LEU A 239 -3.44 20.39 3.94
CA LEU A 239 -3.90 19.64 2.76
C LEU A 239 -4.89 20.44 1.91
N LYS A 240 -5.84 21.14 2.54
CA LYS A 240 -6.80 22.02 1.85
C LYS A 240 -6.11 23.19 1.14
N ARG A 241 -5.01 23.75 1.69
CA ARG A 241 -4.21 24.77 1.00
C ARG A 241 -3.42 24.19 -0.17
N MET A 242 -2.85 22.99 0.01
CA MET A 242 -2.12 22.28 -1.05
C MET A 242 -2.99 21.99 -2.30
N ARG A 243 -4.32 21.88 -2.13
CA ARG A 243 -5.28 21.81 -3.26
C ARG A 243 -5.02 22.89 -4.32
N TRP A 244 -4.72 24.12 -3.88
CA TRP A 244 -4.52 25.28 -4.76
C TRP A 244 -3.10 25.33 -5.34
N LEU A 245 -2.14 24.72 -4.64
CA LEU A 245 -0.73 24.64 -5.06
C LEU A 245 -0.43 23.38 -5.88
N ARG A 246 -1.43 22.56 -6.20
CA ARG A 246 -1.30 21.31 -6.96
C ARG A 246 -0.56 21.47 -8.30
N PRO A 247 -0.75 22.53 -9.12
CA PRO A 247 0.00 22.71 -10.35
C PRO A 247 1.52 22.77 -10.10
N LEU A 248 1.94 23.34 -8.97
CA LEU A 248 3.35 23.49 -8.59
C LEU A 248 3.97 22.17 -8.10
N LEU A 249 3.17 21.25 -7.53
CA LEU A 249 3.62 19.89 -7.19
C LEU A 249 3.88 19.02 -8.44
N GLY A 250 3.43 19.46 -9.62
CA GLY A 250 3.81 18.87 -10.91
C GLY A 250 5.27 19.16 -11.29
N PHE A 251 5.87 20.22 -10.75
CA PHE A 251 7.21 20.66 -11.10
C PHE A 251 8.28 19.76 -10.48
N LYS A 252 9.04 19.03 -11.31
CA LYS A 252 10.06 18.04 -10.86
C LYS A 252 11.02 18.56 -9.78
N PRO A 253 11.54 19.80 -9.83
CA PRO A 253 12.37 20.36 -8.77
C PRO A 253 11.70 20.44 -7.40
N VAL A 254 10.42 20.84 -7.34
CA VAL A 254 9.64 20.96 -6.10
C VAL A 254 9.40 19.57 -5.51
N THR A 255 8.99 18.60 -6.33
CA THR A 255 8.79 17.22 -5.88
C THR A 255 10.10 16.62 -5.34
N ARG A 256 11.23 16.83 -6.04
CA ARG A 256 12.54 16.33 -5.62
C ARG A 256 13.00 16.94 -4.30
N TYR A 257 12.77 18.23 -4.10
CA TYR A 257 13.05 18.92 -2.83
C TYR A 257 12.22 18.35 -1.68
N LEU A 258 10.91 18.15 -1.87
CA LEU A 258 10.03 17.58 -0.85
C LEU A 258 10.39 16.14 -0.50
N LEU A 259 10.67 15.30 -1.51
CA LEU A 259 11.14 13.93 -1.30
C LEU A 259 12.45 13.90 -0.52
N ALA A 260 13.42 14.74 -0.88
CA ALA A 260 14.71 14.83 -0.19
C ALA A 260 14.60 15.35 1.26
N ARG A 261 13.53 16.09 1.58
CA ARG A 261 13.23 16.54 2.94
C ARG A 261 12.55 15.44 3.77
N ILE A 262 11.67 14.64 3.16
CA ILE A 262 11.04 13.47 3.79
C ILE A 262 12.10 12.43 4.16
N GLU A 263 13.06 12.18 3.27
CA GLU A 263 14.18 11.27 3.52
C GLU A 263 15.10 11.71 4.66
N ARG A 264 15.12 13.01 4.98
CA ARG A 264 15.97 13.60 6.03
C ARG A 264 15.28 13.79 7.38
N GLY A 265 13.96 13.62 7.49
CA GLY A 265 13.22 14.21 8.61
C GLY A 265 12.04 13.42 9.18
N VAL A 266 11.87 12.15 8.83
CA VAL A 266 10.76 11.35 9.37
C VAL A 266 11.31 10.14 10.11
N PRO A 267 11.44 10.20 11.46
CA PRO A 267 11.54 8.99 12.27
C PRO A 267 10.32 8.11 11.93
N GLY A 268 10.52 6.83 11.65
CA GLY A 268 9.39 5.90 11.58
C GLY A 268 8.65 5.89 12.91
N PRO A 269 7.36 5.49 12.95
CA PRO A 269 6.68 5.35 14.23
C PRO A 269 7.50 4.45 15.16
N ASP A 270 7.66 4.87 16.40
CA ASP A 270 8.31 4.04 17.42
C ASP A 270 7.45 2.79 17.61
N ALA A 271 8.10 1.62 17.63
CA ALA A 271 7.44 0.36 17.89
C ALA A 271 7.05 0.33 19.37
N GLU A 272 5.77 0.56 19.68
CA GLU A 272 5.15 0.12 20.93
C GLU A 272 4.68 -1.34 20.82
#